data_AF-A0AAT9WLC9-F1
#
_entry.id   AF-A0AAT9WLC9-F1
#
_cell.length_a   1.000
_cell.length_b   1.000
_cell.length_c   1.000
_cell.angle_alpha   90.00
_cell.angle_beta   90.00
_cell.angle_gamma   90.00
#
_symmetry.space_group_name_H-M   'P 1'
#
loop_
_entity.id
_entity.type
_entity.pdbx_description
1 polymer ?
#
loop_
_entity_poly.entity_id
_entity_poly.type
_entity_poly.pdbx_seq_one_letter_code
_entity_poly.pdbx_strand_id
1 'polypeptide(L)'
;MVEVNAGDFVEFIKPIIERLSREPCRRKAVGRMRSLALEFGNNALQIGSDLSIPIPGEWRLGSYRGAWRIVQKGRVVCGSHDLVDNLQELNDKVAALQIGSVSGIELNSPHDVCVRLSDDTHIDFLGIFSDDDELFHLFGPENLFVSYSLERGWEVGRADAPT
;
A
#
# COMPACT_ATOMS: atom_id res chain seq x y z
N MET A 1 6.26 -5.22 -17.12
CA MET A 1 6.74 -4.13 -16.23
C MET A 1 8.20 -3.85 -16.53
N VAL A 2 8.78 -2.80 -15.96
CA VAL A 2 10.21 -2.48 -16.10
C VAL A 2 10.81 -2.36 -14.69
N GLU A 3 11.91 -3.06 -14.45
CA GLU A 3 12.70 -2.93 -13.22
C GLU A 3 13.35 -1.54 -13.16
N VAL A 4 13.30 -0.92 -11.99
CA VAL A 4 13.84 0.41 -11.74
C VAL A 4 14.81 0.32 -10.56
N ASN A 5 16.04 0.82 -10.73
CA ASN A 5 16.96 0.88 -9.61
C ASN A 5 16.48 1.92 -8.57
N ALA A 6 17.03 1.87 -7.35
CA ALA A 6 16.56 2.72 -6.26
C ALA A 6 16.70 4.24 -6.55
N GLY A 7 17.73 4.68 -7.29
CA GLY A 7 17.92 6.10 -7.62
C GLY A 7 16.87 6.60 -8.62
N ASP A 8 16.63 5.82 -9.68
CA ASP A 8 15.63 6.13 -10.70
C ASP A 8 14.21 6.04 -10.13
N PHE A 9 13.98 5.15 -9.16
CA PHE A 9 12.68 5.02 -8.48
C PHE A 9 12.30 6.30 -7.71
N VAL A 10 13.26 6.93 -7.02
CA VAL A 10 13.00 8.16 -6.26
C VAL A 10 12.51 9.28 -7.18
N GLU A 11 13.17 9.45 -8.34
CA GLU A 11 12.75 10.46 -9.32
C GLU A 11 11.41 10.09 -9.97
N PHE A 12 11.18 8.81 -10.25
CA PHE A 12 9.92 8.32 -10.80
C PHE A 12 8.73 8.53 -9.86
N ILE A 13 8.87 8.18 -8.58
CA ILE A 13 7.77 8.18 -7.62
C ILE A 13 7.43 9.59 -7.14
N LYS A 14 8.37 10.55 -7.19
CA LYS A 14 8.16 11.92 -6.73
C LYS A 14 6.89 12.61 -7.26
N PRO A 15 6.63 12.70 -8.58
CA PRO A 15 5.39 13.30 -9.07
C PRO A 15 4.13 12.52 -8.67
N ILE A 16 4.24 11.20 -8.45
CA ILE A 16 3.15 10.36 -7.94
C ILE A 16 2.84 10.73 -6.48
N ILE A 17 3.86 10.88 -5.64
CA ILE A 17 3.71 11.33 -4.24
C ILE A 17 3.11 12.73 -4.17
N GLU A 18 3.57 13.68 -5.00
CA GLU A 18 3.02 15.05 -5.04
C GLU A 18 1.52 15.10 -5.36
N ARG A 19 1.03 14.10 -6.11
CA ARG A 19 -0.40 13.93 -6.39
C ARG A 19 -1.11 13.23 -5.22
N LEU A 20 -0.59 12.09 -4.77
CA LEU A 20 -1.14 11.33 -3.64
C LEU A 20 -1.22 12.14 -2.34
N SER A 21 -0.31 13.09 -2.12
CA SER A 21 -0.29 13.95 -0.93
C SER A 21 -1.50 14.88 -0.84
N ARG A 22 -2.25 15.04 -1.93
CA ARG A 22 -3.48 15.84 -2.02
C ARG A 22 -4.74 14.98 -1.89
N GLU A 23 -4.58 13.66 -1.92
CA GLU A 23 -5.68 12.72 -1.89
C GLU A 23 -5.84 12.15 -0.47
N PRO A 24 -6.98 12.36 0.20
CA PRO A 24 -7.20 11.80 1.53
C PRO A 24 -7.43 10.29 1.46
N CYS A 25 -7.04 9.56 2.52
CA CYS A 25 -7.38 8.15 2.66
C CYS A 25 -8.90 8.00 2.91
N ARG A 26 -9.59 7.31 2.01
CA ARG A 26 -11.05 7.12 2.05
C ARG A 26 -11.46 5.76 2.58
N ARG A 27 -10.67 4.74 2.24
CA ARG A 27 -10.96 3.37 2.65
C ARG A 27 -9.71 2.70 3.17
N LYS A 28 -9.90 1.92 4.23
CA LYS A 28 -8.90 1.05 4.83
C LYS A 28 -9.59 -0.29 5.02
N ALA A 29 -8.97 -1.36 4.53
CA ALA A 29 -9.56 -2.68 4.61
C ALA A 29 -8.47 -3.74 4.84
N VAL A 30 -8.85 -4.78 5.56
CA VAL A 30 -8.07 -6.00 5.69
C VAL A 30 -8.80 -7.11 4.95
N GLY A 31 -8.16 -7.61 3.90
CA GLY A 31 -8.67 -8.67 3.06
C GLY A 31 -8.33 -10.07 3.58
N ARG A 32 -8.65 -11.08 2.76
CA ARG A 32 -8.25 -12.47 3.01
C ARG A 32 -6.73 -12.56 3.15
N MET A 33 -6.25 -13.55 3.90
CA MET A 33 -4.82 -13.68 4.23
C MET A 33 -4.24 -12.46 4.97
N ARG A 34 -5.09 -11.64 5.60
CA ARG A 34 -4.68 -10.43 6.34
C ARG A 34 -3.99 -9.40 5.44
N SER A 35 -4.29 -9.37 4.15
CA SER A 35 -3.80 -8.37 3.17
C SER A 35 -4.27 -6.95 3.56
N LEU A 36 -3.40 -5.94 3.47
CA LEU A 36 -3.79 -4.55 3.69
C LEU A 36 -4.16 -3.87 2.36
N ALA A 37 -5.25 -3.12 2.35
CA ALA A 37 -5.60 -2.23 1.25
C ALA A 37 -5.99 -0.84 1.78
N LEU A 38 -5.40 0.20 1.20
CA LEU A 38 -5.70 1.59 1.44
C LEU A 38 -6.07 2.26 0.12
N GLU A 39 -7.18 2.99 0.10
CA GLU A 39 -7.64 3.72 -1.09
C GLU A 39 -7.62 5.23 -0.82
N PHE A 40 -7.08 6.00 -1.76
CA PHE A 40 -6.92 7.45 -1.68
C PHE A 40 -7.58 8.14 -2.88
N GLY A 41 -8.35 9.19 -2.62
CA GLY A 41 -9.04 9.93 -3.68
C GLY A 41 -10.27 10.71 -3.23
N ASN A 42 -11.02 11.21 -4.21
CA ASN A 42 -12.17 12.10 -4.04
C ASN A 42 -13.47 11.60 -4.69
N ASN A 43 -13.42 10.55 -5.52
CA ASN A 43 -14.58 9.95 -6.15
C ASN A 43 -15.31 9.11 -5.11
N ALA A 44 -16.51 9.60 -4.77
CA ALA A 44 -17.45 8.88 -3.95
C ALA A 44 -17.77 7.50 -4.59
N LEU A 45 -17.23 6.45 -3.98
CA LEU A 45 -17.91 5.16 -3.80
C LEU A 45 -18.57 4.58 -5.07
N GLN A 46 -17.83 3.83 -5.88
CA GLN A 46 -18.41 2.62 -6.44
C GLN A 46 -18.19 1.50 -5.41
N ILE A 47 -19.19 1.31 -4.55
CA ILE A 47 -19.25 0.18 -3.60
C ILE A 47 -19.42 -1.09 -4.43
N GLY A 48 -18.31 -1.64 -4.89
CA GLY A 48 -18.18 -3.06 -5.18
C GLY A 48 -17.63 -3.72 -3.93
N SER A 49 -18.35 -4.70 -3.40
CA SER A 49 -17.92 -5.59 -2.30
C SER A 49 -16.68 -6.43 -2.63
N ASP A 50 -16.09 -6.23 -3.81
CA ASP A 50 -14.97 -6.99 -4.31
C ASP A 50 -13.71 -6.12 -4.37
N LEU A 51 -12.78 -6.42 -3.47
CA LEU A 51 -11.42 -5.86 -3.48
C LEU A 51 -10.63 -6.33 -4.72
N SER A 52 -11.17 -7.17 -5.60
CA SER A 52 -10.49 -7.59 -6.84
C SER A 52 -10.77 -6.70 -8.04
N ILE A 53 -11.71 -5.74 -7.96
CA ILE A 53 -12.07 -4.88 -9.10
C ILE A 53 -11.45 -3.49 -8.90
N PRO A 54 -10.50 -3.06 -9.75
CA PRO A 54 -9.98 -1.70 -9.71
C PRO A 54 -11.10 -0.70 -9.98
N ILE A 55 -11.35 0.22 -9.05
CA ILE A 55 -12.22 1.37 -9.31
C ILE A 55 -11.42 2.31 -10.24
N PRO A 56 -11.94 2.68 -11.42
CA PRO A 56 -11.24 3.60 -12.30
C PRO A 56 -11.02 4.95 -11.61
N GLY A 57 -9.75 5.29 -11.34
CA GLY A 57 -9.33 6.65 -11.05
C GLY A 57 -9.00 7.03 -9.60
N GLU A 58 -8.96 6.11 -8.65
CA GLU A 58 -8.60 6.44 -7.26
C GLU A 58 -7.46 5.53 -6.83
N TRP A 59 -6.45 6.07 -6.17
CA TRP A 59 -5.23 5.34 -5.90
C TRP A 59 -5.48 4.21 -4.91
N ARG A 60 -4.80 3.09 -5.08
CA ARG A 60 -4.84 1.99 -4.13
C ARG A 60 -3.46 1.46 -3.86
N LEU A 61 -3.09 1.42 -2.59
CA LEU A 61 -1.85 0.78 -2.15
C LEU A 61 -2.12 -0.33 -1.14
N GLY A 62 -1.19 -1.26 -1.05
CA GLY A 62 -1.37 -2.39 -0.18
C GLY A 62 -0.34 -3.47 -0.37
N SER A 63 -0.66 -4.62 0.20
CA SER A 63 0.08 -5.86 0.05
C SER A 63 -0.88 -7.02 0.03
N TYR A 64 -0.60 -8.03 -0.78
CA TYR A 64 -1.41 -9.25 -0.81
C TYR A 64 -1.02 -10.25 0.27
N ARG A 65 0.28 -10.41 0.53
CA ARG A 65 0.83 -11.50 1.37
C ARG A 65 1.99 -11.09 2.28
N GLY A 66 2.41 -9.83 2.25
CA GLY A 66 3.44 -9.31 3.14
C GLY A 66 2.92 -9.05 4.57
N ALA A 67 3.79 -9.22 5.56
CA ALA A 67 3.51 -8.67 6.89
C ALA A 67 3.51 -7.14 6.80
N TRP A 68 2.58 -6.52 7.51
CA TRP A 68 2.53 -5.08 7.65
C TRP A 68 2.29 -4.68 9.09
N ARG A 69 2.71 -3.46 9.42
CA ARG A 69 2.38 -2.76 10.67
C ARG A 69 2.10 -1.29 10.40
N ILE A 70 1.14 -0.75 11.13
CA ILE A 70 0.80 0.67 11.15
C ILE A 70 1.36 1.25 12.43
N VAL A 71 2.16 2.30 12.29
CA VAL A 71 2.84 2.99 13.38
C VAL A 71 2.36 4.42 13.43
N GLN A 72 1.82 4.85 14.57
CA GLN A 72 1.38 6.24 14.81
C GLN A 72 2.16 6.83 15.97
N LYS A 73 2.79 7.99 15.77
CA LYS A 73 3.53 8.70 16.83
C LYS A 73 4.56 7.80 17.50
N GLY A 74 5.27 7.01 16.69
CA GLY A 74 6.30 6.06 17.14
C GLY A 74 5.79 4.80 17.84
N ARG A 75 4.49 4.51 17.83
CA ARG A 75 3.91 3.31 18.45
C ARG A 75 3.20 2.46 17.41
N VAL A 76 3.44 1.15 17.42
CA VAL A 76 2.65 0.20 16.63
C VAL A 76 1.22 0.21 17.17
N VAL A 77 0.27 0.61 16.33
CA VAL A 77 -1.16 0.67 16.70
C VAL A 77 -1.96 -0.49 16.13
N CYS A 78 -1.49 -1.08 15.03
CA CYS A 78 -2.09 -2.26 14.45
C CYS A 78 -1.08 -2.99 13.56
N GLY A 79 -1.17 -4.31 13.47
CA GLY A 79 -0.35 -5.11 12.55
C GLY A 79 -1.09 -6.33 12.02
N SER A 80 -0.62 -6.81 10.87
CA SER A 80 -1.08 -8.05 10.24
C SER A 80 -1.13 -9.23 11.21
N HIS A 81 -0.18 -9.35 12.13
CA HIS A 81 -0.08 -10.44 13.11
C HIS A 81 -0.69 -10.12 14.49
N ASP A 82 -1.48 -9.05 14.62
CA ASP A 82 -2.19 -8.78 15.87
C ASP A 82 -3.08 -9.96 16.26
N LEU A 83 -3.07 -10.25 17.56
CA LEU A 83 -3.96 -11.25 18.16
C LEU A 83 -5.39 -10.71 18.13
N VAL A 84 -6.23 -11.40 17.36
CA VAL A 84 -7.64 -11.11 17.15
C VAL A 84 -8.41 -12.43 17.07
N ASP A 85 -9.67 -12.42 17.49
CA ASP A 85 -10.52 -13.61 17.45
C ASP A 85 -10.86 -14.01 16.01
N ASN A 86 -10.97 -13.03 15.12
CA ASN A 86 -11.27 -13.24 13.71
C ASN A 86 -10.79 -12.06 12.84
N LEU A 87 -10.85 -12.24 11.52
CA LEU A 87 -10.40 -11.25 10.54
C LEU A 87 -11.22 -9.95 10.59
N GLN A 88 -12.51 -10.03 10.94
CA GLN A 88 -13.38 -8.85 11.03
C GLN A 88 -12.89 -7.90 12.13
N GLU A 89 -12.49 -8.43 13.28
CA GLU A 89 -11.92 -7.61 14.37
C GLU A 89 -10.67 -6.84 13.92
N LEU A 90 -9.77 -7.49 13.16
CA LEU A 90 -8.60 -6.82 12.60
C LEU A 90 -8.98 -5.74 11.58
N ASN A 91 -9.95 -6.03 10.71
CA ASN A 91 -10.48 -5.06 9.77
C ASN A 91 -11.11 -3.86 10.49
N ASP A 92 -11.86 -4.08 11.56
CA ASP A 92 -12.49 -3.02 12.35
C ASP A 92 -11.45 -2.14 13.06
N LYS A 93 -10.38 -2.76 13.60
CA LYS A 93 -9.24 -2.03 14.17
C LYS A 93 -8.61 -1.09 13.13
N VAL A 94 -8.32 -1.59 11.93
CA VAL A 94 -7.74 -0.78 10.83
C VAL A 94 -8.71 0.29 10.35
N ALA A 95 -9.99 -0.04 10.18
CA ALA A 95 -11.02 0.89 9.71
C ALA A 95 -11.21 2.09 10.65
N ALA A 96 -11.05 1.87 11.97
CA ALA A 96 -11.16 2.91 12.98
C ALA A 96 -9.98 3.91 13.02
N LEU A 97 -8.84 3.57 12.39
CA LEU A 97 -7.67 4.45 12.39
C LEU A 97 -7.92 5.72 11.58
N GLN A 98 -7.49 6.86 12.12
CA GLN A 98 -7.29 8.08 11.34
C GLN A 98 -5.99 7.91 10.55
N ILE A 99 -6.05 8.09 9.23
CA ILE A 99 -4.90 7.95 8.32
C ILE A 99 -4.88 9.17 7.41
N GLY A 100 -3.74 9.87 7.40
CA GLY A 100 -3.48 10.99 6.51
C GLY A 100 -3.27 10.61 5.05
N SER A 101 -2.88 11.58 4.23
CA SER A 101 -2.48 11.36 2.83
C SER A 101 -1.06 10.82 2.75
N VAL A 102 -0.70 10.14 1.66
CA VAL A 102 0.67 9.67 1.45
C VAL A 102 1.63 10.85 1.26
N SER A 103 2.71 10.86 2.02
CA SER A 103 3.76 11.89 1.97
C SER A 103 5.11 11.35 1.50
N GLY A 104 5.28 10.02 1.43
CA GLY A 104 6.48 9.38 0.90
C GLY A 104 6.35 7.87 0.80
N ILE A 105 7.09 7.27 -0.12
CA ILE A 105 7.27 5.82 -0.26
C ILE A 105 8.77 5.59 -0.45
N GLU A 106 9.37 4.80 0.43
CA GLU A 106 10.82 4.55 0.42
C GLU A 106 11.14 3.16 0.96
N LEU A 107 12.39 2.74 0.79
CA LEU A 107 12.93 1.58 1.46
C LEU A 107 13.54 2.00 2.80
N ASN A 108 13.05 1.45 3.91
CA ASN A 108 13.62 1.68 5.24
C ASN A 108 14.80 0.73 5.51
N SER A 109 14.82 -0.40 4.81
CA SER A 109 15.89 -1.38 4.73
C SER A 109 15.87 -1.99 3.33
N PRO A 110 16.87 -2.80 2.93
CA PRO A 110 16.82 -3.54 1.67
C PRO A 110 15.61 -4.47 1.51
N HIS A 111 14.86 -4.70 2.59
CA HIS A 111 13.77 -5.68 2.63
C HIS A 111 12.42 -5.07 3.00
N ASP A 112 12.37 -3.81 3.43
CA ASP A 112 11.15 -3.21 4.00
C ASP A 112 10.76 -1.94 3.25
N VAL A 113 9.51 -1.89 2.77
CA VAL A 113 8.91 -0.69 2.19
C VAL A 113 8.21 0.10 3.27
N CYS A 114 8.54 1.39 3.40
CA CYS A 114 7.89 2.32 4.30
C CYS A 114 7.04 3.32 3.51
N VAL A 115 5.75 3.39 3.84
CA VAL A 115 4.84 4.42 3.34
C VAL A 115 4.62 5.44 4.45
N ARG A 116 5.12 6.65 4.26
CA ARG A 116 4.92 7.79 5.16
C ARG A 116 3.60 8.48 4.84
N LEU A 117 2.92 8.91 5.89
CA LEU A 117 1.65 9.63 5.81
C LEU A 117 1.79 11.03 6.42
N SER A 118 0.84 11.91 6.16
CA SER A 118 0.89 13.33 6.57
C SER A 118 0.62 13.58 8.06
N ASP A 119 0.23 12.57 8.83
CA ASP A 119 -0.27 12.67 10.20
C ASP A 119 0.62 11.96 11.25
N ASP A 120 1.93 11.88 11.00
CA ASP A 120 2.90 11.14 11.83
C ASP A 120 2.57 9.63 11.95
N THR A 121 1.83 9.13 10.95
CA THR A 121 1.64 7.71 10.69
C THR A 121 2.63 7.25 9.63
N HIS A 122 3.14 6.03 9.77
CA HIS A 122 3.74 5.30 8.67
C HIS A 122 3.29 3.85 8.68
N ILE A 123 3.42 3.20 7.54
CA ILE A 123 3.08 1.81 7.33
C ILE A 123 4.33 1.13 6.81
N ASP A 124 4.80 0.13 7.56
CA ASP A 124 5.91 -0.70 7.11
C ASP A 124 5.32 -1.99 6.53
N PHE A 125 5.71 -2.30 5.31
CA PHE A 125 5.58 -3.62 4.69
C PHE A 125 6.91 -4.34 4.89
N LEU A 126 6.86 -5.43 5.65
CA LEU A 126 8.01 -6.14 6.16
C LEU A 126 8.33 -7.32 5.26
N GLY A 127 9.56 -7.34 4.74
CA GLY A 127 10.05 -8.44 3.92
C GLY A 127 10.24 -9.69 4.75
N ILE A 128 9.23 -10.56 4.79
CA ILE A 128 9.39 -11.93 5.27
C ILE A 128 9.78 -12.79 4.08
N PHE A 129 10.83 -13.60 4.20
CA PHE A 129 11.27 -14.51 3.14
C PHE A 129 10.14 -15.48 2.76
N SER A 130 9.37 -15.16 1.73
CA SER A 130 8.63 -16.12 0.91
C SER A 130 9.06 -15.93 -0.55
N ASP A 131 9.19 -17.04 -1.26
CA ASP A 131 9.83 -17.12 -2.57
C ASP A 131 9.01 -16.48 -3.71
N ASP A 132 7.85 -15.87 -3.45
CA ASP A 132 6.89 -15.58 -4.53
C ASP A 132 5.94 -14.39 -4.32
N ASP A 133 6.16 -13.54 -3.33
CA ASP A 133 5.14 -12.55 -2.98
C ASP A 133 5.59 -11.10 -3.19
N GLU A 134 4.82 -10.39 -4.02
CA GLU A 134 4.77 -8.94 -4.04
C GLU A 134 4.57 -8.40 -2.62
N LEU A 135 5.57 -7.68 -2.12
CA LEU A 135 5.57 -7.11 -0.78
C LEU A 135 4.66 -5.88 -0.72
N PHE A 136 4.67 -5.08 -1.78
CA PHE A 136 3.93 -3.82 -1.88
C PHE A 136 3.44 -3.62 -3.31
N HIS A 137 2.23 -3.08 -3.45
CA HIS A 137 1.72 -2.52 -4.70
C HIS A 137 1.12 -1.13 -4.51
N LEU A 138 1.13 -0.38 -5.60
CA LEU A 138 0.39 0.85 -5.83
C LEU A 138 -0.26 0.81 -7.22
N PHE A 139 -1.58 0.86 -7.24
CA PHE A 139 -2.39 1.12 -8.42
C PHE A 139 -2.72 2.61 -8.48
N GLY A 140 -2.62 3.18 -9.68
CA GLY A 140 -2.96 4.58 -9.92
C GLY A 140 -3.75 4.80 -11.21
N PRO A 141 -4.07 6.07 -11.49
CA PRO A 141 -4.72 6.49 -12.75
C PRO A 141 -3.94 6.04 -13.99
N GLU A 142 -4.64 5.99 -15.13
CA GLU A 142 -4.04 5.62 -16.44
C GLU A 142 -3.42 4.21 -16.47
N ASN A 143 -3.95 3.33 -15.61
CA ASN A 143 -3.46 1.98 -15.37
C ASN A 143 -2.04 1.93 -14.79
N LEU A 144 -1.56 3.00 -14.15
CA LEU A 144 -0.27 2.98 -13.45
C LEU A 144 -0.23 1.83 -12.44
N PHE A 145 0.86 1.08 -12.47
CA PHE A 145 1.17 0.05 -11.51
C PHE A 145 2.62 0.15 -11.07
N VAL A 146 2.83 0.16 -9.77
CA VAL A 146 4.13 0.15 -9.11
C VAL A 146 4.11 -0.99 -8.11
N SER A 147 5.13 -1.81 -8.09
CA SER A 147 5.26 -2.91 -7.13
C SER A 147 6.68 -3.01 -6.60
N TYR A 148 6.81 -3.64 -5.43
CA TYR A 148 8.10 -4.04 -4.88
C TYR A 148 8.06 -5.51 -4.48
N SER A 149 9.08 -6.25 -4.87
CA SER A 149 9.34 -7.62 -4.40
C SER A 149 10.79 -7.76 -3.97
N LEU A 150 11.09 -8.74 -3.10
CA LEU A 150 12.45 -8.98 -2.63
C LEU A 150 13.38 -9.50 -3.73
N GLU A 151 12.84 -10.20 -4.73
CA GLU A 151 13.60 -10.77 -5.84
C GLU A 151 13.91 -9.73 -6.94
N ARG A 152 12.92 -8.91 -7.31
CA ARG A 152 13.00 -8.03 -8.49
C ARG A 152 13.21 -6.56 -8.14
N GLY A 153 13.05 -6.20 -6.87
CA GLY A 153 13.07 -4.80 -6.43
C GLY A 153 11.84 -4.04 -6.93
N TRP A 154 12.04 -2.77 -7.29
CA TRP A 154 10.96 -1.91 -7.80
C TRP A 154 10.64 -2.21 -9.26
N GLU A 155 9.38 -2.47 -9.54
CA GLU A 155 8.86 -2.62 -10.90
C GLU A 155 7.78 -1.57 -11.16
N VAL A 156 7.84 -0.94 -12.33
CA VAL A 156 6.84 0.05 -12.76
C VAL A 156 6.28 -0.32 -14.12
N GLY A 157 5.00 -0.04 -14.34
CA GLY A 157 4.37 -0.33 -15.62
C GLY A 157 2.88 -0.05 -15.62
N ARG A 158 2.17 -0.81 -16.45
CA ARG A 158 0.72 -0.75 -16.55
C ARG A 158 0.07 -2.00 -15.98
N ALA A 159 -1.00 -1.84 -15.21
CA ALA A 159 -1.78 -2.94 -14.64
C ALA A 159 -2.52 -3.79 -15.69
N ASP A 160 -2.73 -3.25 -16.90
CA ASP A 160 -3.44 -3.89 -18.01
C ASP A 160 -2.51 -4.51 -19.07
N ALA A 161 -1.19 -4.37 -18.90
CA ALA A 161 -0.23 -4.96 -19.83
C ALA A 161 -0.11 -6.47 -19.55
N PRO A 162 -0.10 -7.33 -20.60
CA PRO A 162 0.23 -8.73 -20.42
C PRO A 162 1.62 -8.86 -19.79
N THR A 163 1.73 -9.74 -18.79
CA THR A 163 2.97 -10.11 -18.13
C THR A 163 3.81 -11.02 -19.00
#